data_AF-A0AAD9VZH7-F1
#
_entry.id   AF-A0AAD9VZH7-F1
#
_cell.length_a   1.000
_cell.length_b   1.000
_cell.length_c   1.000
_cell.angle_alpha   90.00
_cell.angle_beta   90.00
_cell.angle_gamma   90.00
#
_symmetry.space_group_name_H-M   'P 1'
#
loop_
_entity.id
_entity.type
_entity.pdbx_description
1 polymer ?
#
loop_
_entity_poly.entity_id
_entity_poly.type
_entity_poly.pdbx_seq_one_letter_code
_entity_poly.pdbx_strand_id
1 'polypeptide(L)'
;MDEKTPQPINEEVRSALRSRLSGYQVLLLEYQTPLFRNELLDAIKLHEEALQRPDPTAAERQRVIDQLTVLDNMDDRLNKRWGELHKSMDSRVVLLANISEYQRALGAWLILNYGGKPHDQPSLWASMLVGVIDDFRDDANTLGKDFKVYQDVFVRPLKEMMLNQDHVKKRLRLAAARPSYSTGEIHRLIDQCDWPNLAAAVFHDRELAVVVFGARPLDPKVWEPHIGKTALQRIDELRDKYFSELLTPTTYTISRRAIALSTKQAARAAHHSSPRPLSSAGIQHSEESSAVTAAKSVYNKFVSGLGLGRTGSSLRSIAHNGPSTTSPKGSLDSKNQLADETEMSE
;
A
#
# COMPACT_ATOMS: atom_id res chain seq x y z
N MET A 1 -45.08 49.77 4.66
CA MET A 1 -44.59 48.55 5.32
C MET A 1 -43.62 47.93 4.35
N ASP A 2 -42.35 48.28 4.49
CA ASP A 2 -41.30 47.80 3.60
C ASP A 2 -40.90 46.38 4.03
N GLU A 3 -41.19 45.42 3.17
CA GLU A 3 -40.64 44.07 3.25
C GLU A 3 -39.12 44.17 3.12
N LYS A 4 -38.42 44.07 4.26
CA LYS A 4 -36.98 43.87 4.28
C LYS A 4 -36.67 42.59 3.53
N THR A 5 -36.20 42.73 2.30
CA THR A 5 -35.64 41.66 1.48
C THR A 5 -34.45 41.06 2.23
N PRO A 6 -34.48 39.79 2.67
CA PRO A 6 -33.36 39.17 3.36
C PRO A 6 -32.34 38.71 2.30
N GLN A 7 -31.53 39.63 1.77
CA GLN A 7 -30.54 39.34 0.72
C GLN A 7 -29.04 39.57 1.03
N PRO A 8 -28.56 40.18 2.14
CA PRO A 8 -27.12 40.47 2.26
C PRO A 8 -26.26 39.25 2.63
N ILE A 9 -26.74 38.37 3.50
CA ILE A 9 -25.95 37.25 4.06
C ILE A 9 -25.59 36.22 2.98
N ASN A 10 -26.48 36.01 2.00
CA ASN A 10 -26.30 34.96 1.01
C ASN A 10 -25.30 35.37 -0.08
N GLU A 11 -25.31 36.64 -0.51
CA GLU A 11 -24.32 37.13 -1.46
C GLU A 11 -22.93 37.26 -0.83
N GLU A 12 -22.83 37.62 0.46
CA GLU A 12 -21.57 37.60 1.21
C GLU A 12 -20.96 36.19 1.27
N VAL A 13 -21.76 35.18 1.59
CA VAL A 13 -21.32 33.77 1.60
C VAL A 13 -20.89 33.32 0.20
N ARG A 14 -21.70 33.61 -0.83
CA ARG A 14 -21.35 33.27 -2.22
C ARG A 14 -20.09 33.98 -2.69
N SER A 15 -19.88 35.23 -2.29
CA SER A 15 -18.67 36.00 -2.57
C SER A 15 -17.44 35.37 -1.91
N ALA A 16 -17.54 34.98 -0.63
CA ALA A 16 -16.45 34.29 0.08
C ALA A 16 -16.09 32.95 -0.58
N LEU A 17 -17.10 32.15 -0.97
CA LEU A 17 -16.90 30.89 -1.68
C LEU A 17 -16.21 31.09 -3.05
N ARG A 18 -16.62 32.11 -3.82
CA ARG A 18 -15.96 32.46 -5.09
C ARG A 18 -14.51 32.87 -4.87
N SER A 19 -14.23 33.69 -3.85
CA SER A 19 -12.88 34.11 -3.52
C SER A 19 -11.97 32.94 -3.17
N ARG A 20 -12.46 32.00 -2.35
CA ARG A 20 -11.73 30.77 -1.98
C ARG A 20 -11.47 29.88 -3.21
N LEU A 21 -12.50 29.70 -4.04
CA LEU A 21 -12.41 28.95 -5.30
C LEU A 21 -11.31 29.52 -6.22
N SER A 22 -11.28 30.84 -6.42
CA SER A 22 -10.22 31.49 -7.20
C SER A 22 -8.83 31.29 -6.59
N GLY A 23 -8.71 31.35 -5.26
CA GLY A 23 -7.47 31.03 -4.56
C GLY A 23 -6.97 29.62 -4.86
N TYR A 24 -7.85 28.61 -4.80
CA TYR A 24 -7.48 27.22 -5.12
C TYR A 24 -7.08 27.02 -6.58
N GLN A 25 -7.78 27.68 -7.51
CA GLN A 25 -7.45 27.64 -8.93
C GLN A 25 -6.06 28.25 -9.20
N VAL A 26 -5.71 29.33 -8.51
CA VAL A 26 -4.36 29.91 -8.59
C VAL A 26 -3.32 28.96 -8.02
N LEU A 27 -3.58 28.38 -6.84
CA LEU A 27 -2.66 27.45 -6.21
C LEU A 27 -2.36 26.25 -7.13
N LEU A 28 -3.35 25.70 -7.84
CA LEU A 28 -3.17 24.59 -8.79
C LEU A 28 -2.11 24.83 -9.88
N LEU A 29 -1.77 26.09 -10.16
CA LEU A 29 -0.73 26.45 -11.13
C LEU A 29 0.69 26.28 -10.59
N GLU A 30 0.84 26.15 -9.28
CA GLU A 30 2.13 25.89 -8.65
C GLU A 30 2.57 24.42 -8.80
N TYR A 31 3.89 24.18 -8.72
CA TYR A 31 4.45 22.82 -8.65
C TYR A 31 4.10 22.16 -7.31
N GLN A 32 2.95 21.49 -7.27
CA GLN A 32 2.41 20.83 -6.09
C GLN A 32 2.68 19.34 -6.10
N THR A 33 2.64 18.74 -4.91
CA THR A 33 2.64 17.28 -4.78
C THR A 33 1.33 16.69 -5.31
N PRO A 34 1.32 15.43 -5.78
CA PRO A 34 0.10 14.76 -6.23
C PRO A 34 -1.03 14.77 -5.19
N LEU A 35 -0.72 14.51 -3.93
CA LEU A 35 -1.70 14.51 -2.83
C LEU A 35 -2.33 15.90 -2.63
N PHE A 36 -1.51 16.95 -2.55
CA PHE A 36 -2.03 18.31 -2.34
C PHE A 36 -2.85 18.79 -3.53
N ARG A 37 -2.45 18.43 -4.75
CA ARG A 37 -3.23 18.68 -5.96
C ARG A 37 -4.61 18.04 -5.89
N ASN A 38 -4.72 16.79 -5.44
CA ASN A 38 -6.00 16.10 -5.30
C ASN A 38 -6.89 16.77 -4.25
N GLU A 39 -6.33 17.17 -3.11
CA GLU A 39 -7.09 17.89 -2.08
C GLU A 39 -7.62 19.23 -2.57
N LEU A 40 -6.86 19.94 -3.42
CA LEU A 40 -7.33 21.19 -4.04
C LEU A 40 -8.42 20.95 -5.09
N LEU A 41 -8.30 19.90 -5.89
CA LEU A 41 -9.35 19.54 -6.86
C LEU A 41 -10.65 19.15 -6.15
N ASP A 42 -10.56 18.40 -5.06
CA ASP A 42 -11.72 18.07 -4.22
C ASP A 42 -12.31 19.34 -3.59
N ALA A 43 -11.47 20.26 -3.14
CA ALA A 43 -11.93 21.52 -2.57
C ALA A 43 -12.64 22.41 -3.59
N ILE A 44 -12.08 22.54 -4.79
CA ILE A 44 -12.69 23.24 -5.92
C ILE A 44 -14.06 22.65 -6.22
N LYS A 45 -14.13 21.33 -6.36
CA LYS A 45 -15.39 20.62 -6.64
C LYS A 45 -16.44 20.90 -5.56
N LEU A 46 -16.10 20.78 -4.28
CA LEU A 46 -17.03 21.02 -3.19
C LEU A 46 -17.50 22.49 -3.12
N HIS A 47 -16.62 23.45 -3.42
CA HIS A 47 -16.98 24.86 -3.49
C HIS A 47 -17.86 25.17 -4.71
N GLU A 48 -17.59 24.58 -5.87
CA GLU A 48 -18.45 24.69 -7.06
C GLU A 48 -19.84 24.10 -6.81
N GLU A 49 -19.91 22.92 -6.19
CA GLU A 49 -21.17 22.30 -5.79
C GLU A 49 -21.95 23.17 -4.80
N ALA A 50 -21.27 23.82 -3.84
CA ALA A 50 -21.89 24.77 -2.92
C ALA A 50 -22.43 26.00 -3.65
N LEU A 51 -21.69 26.54 -4.63
CA LEU A 51 -22.11 27.70 -5.42
C LEU A 51 -23.28 27.38 -6.38
N GLN A 52 -23.40 26.16 -6.87
CA GLN A 52 -24.49 25.75 -7.75
C GLN A 52 -25.82 25.53 -7.00
N ARG A 53 -25.80 25.46 -5.65
CA ARG A 53 -27.03 25.28 -4.88
C ARG A 53 -27.92 26.54 -4.95
N PRO A 54 -29.24 26.34 -5.07
CA PRO A 54 -30.19 27.43 -4.95
C PRO A 54 -30.17 28.02 -3.54
N ASP A 55 -30.68 29.23 -3.42
CA ASP A 55 -30.74 29.93 -2.15
C ASP A 55 -31.54 29.12 -1.10
N PRO A 56 -30.95 28.88 0.08
CA PRO A 56 -31.57 27.99 1.06
C PRO A 56 -32.85 28.59 1.62
N THR A 57 -33.87 27.76 1.73
CA THR A 57 -35.07 28.11 2.51
C THR A 57 -34.74 28.16 4.01
N ALA A 58 -35.60 28.76 4.82
CA ALA A 58 -35.41 28.83 6.27
C ALA A 58 -35.25 27.44 6.93
N ALA A 59 -35.89 26.40 6.37
CA ALA A 59 -35.78 25.02 6.83
C ALA A 59 -34.42 24.35 6.48
N GLU A 60 -33.71 24.88 5.48
CA GLU A 60 -32.43 24.34 5.01
C GLU A 60 -31.23 25.06 5.61
N ARG A 61 -31.46 26.11 6.39
CA ARG A 61 -30.42 26.95 7.00
C ARG A 61 -29.40 26.14 7.80
N GLN A 62 -29.85 25.14 8.57
CA GLN A 62 -28.94 24.27 9.34
C GLN A 62 -28.04 23.45 8.43
N ARG A 63 -28.58 22.87 7.34
CA ARG A 63 -27.79 22.10 6.38
C ARG A 63 -26.72 22.95 5.70
N VAL A 64 -27.03 24.23 5.44
CA VAL A 64 -26.05 25.17 4.88
C VAL A 64 -24.96 25.50 5.89
N ILE A 65 -25.28 25.71 7.16
CA ILE A 65 -24.28 25.94 8.22
C ILE A 65 -23.36 24.71 8.36
N ASP A 66 -23.93 23.50 8.38
CA ASP A 66 -23.14 22.27 8.46
C ASP A 66 -22.20 22.13 7.25
N GLN A 67 -22.68 22.46 6.05
CA GLN A 67 -21.87 22.46 4.84
C GLN A 67 -20.75 23.51 4.88
N LEU A 68 -21.04 24.74 5.30
CA LEU A 68 -20.02 25.79 5.44
C LEU A 68 -18.94 25.38 6.45
N THR A 69 -19.33 24.72 7.54
CA THR A 69 -18.39 24.17 8.53
C THR A 69 -17.47 23.11 7.91
N VAL A 70 -18.00 22.26 7.02
CA VAL A 70 -17.17 21.28 6.28
C VAL A 70 -16.17 21.99 5.36
N LEU A 71 -16.59 23.06 4.68
CA LEU A 71 -15.71 23.86 3.82
C LEU A 71 -14.63 24.59 4.63
N ASP A 72 -14.98 25.21 5.77
CA ASP A 72 -14.02 25.88 6.65
C ASP A 72 -12.97 24.90 7.20
N ASN A 73 -13.39 23.71 7.64
CA ASN A 73 -12.46 22.66 8.08
C ASN A 73 -11.51 22.19 6.97
N MET A 74 -12.00 22.17 5.73
CA MET A 74 -11.19 21.82 4.56
C MET A 74 -10.16 22.92 4.26
N ASP A 75 -10.56 24.18 4.35
CA ASP A 75 -9.69 25.34 4.16
C ASP A 75 -8.57 25.36 5.20
N ASP A 76 -8.90 25.13 6.48
CA ASP A 76 -7.91 25.02 7.56
C ASP A 76 -6.90 23.89 7.30
N ARG A 77 -7.39 22.73 6.82
CA ARG A 77 -6.53 21.58 6.48
C ARG A 77 -5.61 21.91 5.30
N LEU A 78 -6.12 22.57 4.26
CA LEU A 78 -5.33 22.99 3.10
C LEU A 78 -4.27 24.02 3.47
N ASN A 79 -4.63 25.03 4.25
CA ASN A 79 -3.71 26.06 4.73
C ASN A 79 -2.60 25.45 5.59
N LYS A 80 -2.96 24.53 6.49
CA LYS A 80 -1.98 23.80 7.29
C LYS A 80 -1.01 23.00 6.40
N ARG A 81 -1.52 22.24 5.44
CA ARG A 81 -0.67 21.44 4.54
C ARG A 81 0.20 22.31 3.64
N TRP A 82 -0.33 23.42 3.14
CA TRP A 82 0.43 24.41 2.40
C TRP A 82 1.61 24.93 3.22
N GLY A 83 1.37 25.32 4.46
CA GLY A 83 2.44 25.73 5.39
C GLY A 83 3.46 24.64 5.68
N GLU A 84 3.05 23.37 5.77
CA GLU A 84 3.95 22.23 5.96
C GLU A 84 4.82 21.96 4.72
N LEU A 85 4.24 22.03 3.52
CA LEU A 85 4.94 21.84 2.24
C LEU A 85 5.92 22.99 1.94
N HIS A 86 5.58 24.21 2.36
CA HIS A 86 6.35 25.43 2.09
C HIS A 86 7.06 25.98 3.33
N LYS A 87 7.30 25.14 4.34
CA LYS A 87 7.96 25.54 5.60
C LYS A 87 9.31 26.23 5.35
N SER A 88 10.04 25.78 4.33
CA SER A 88 11.18 26.48 3.73
C SER A 88 11.27 26.16 2.24
N MET A 89 11.90 27.04 1.46
CA MET A 89 12.15 26.80 0.03
C MET A 89 12.92 25.48 -0.19
N ASP A 90 13.97 25.25 0.62
CA ASP A 90 14.78 24.03 0.55
C ASP A 90 13.95 22.77 0.84
N SER A 91 13.06 22.80 1.85
CA SER A 91 12.24 21.64 2.20
C SER A 91 11.28 21.21 1.08
N ARG A 92 10.73 22.19 0.34
CA ARG A 92 9.87 21.93 -0.82
C ARG A 92 10.67 21.34 -1.97
N VAL A 93 11.84 21.92 -2.26
CA VAL A 93 12.72 21.46 -3.35
C VAL A 93 13.17 20.02 -3.10
N VAL A 94 13.62 19.71 -1.88
CA VAL A 94 14.02 18.35 -1.50
C VAL A 94 12.85 17.38 -1.63
N LEU A 95 11.65 17.73 -1.14
CA LEU A 95 10.48 16.86 -1.27
C LEU A 95 10.13 16.57 -2.73
N LEU A 96 10.13 17.58 -3.60
CA LEU A 96 9.83 17.40 -5.02
C LEU A 96 10.93 16.59 -5.75
N ALA A 97 12.20 16.77 -5.36
CA ALA A 97 13.31 15.97 -5.87
C ALA A 97 13.13 14.49 -5.51
N ASN A 98 12.85 14.20 -4.23
CA ASN A 98 12.59 12.84 -3.75
C ASN A 98 11.39 12.22 -4.48
N ILE A 99 10.27 12.95 -4.62
CA ILE A 99 9.10 12.47 -5.39
C ILE A 99 9.50 12.11 -6.83
N SER A 100 10.31 12.94 -7.49
CA SER A 100 10.79 12.68 -8.85
C SER A 100 11.68 11.44 -8.93
N GLU A 101 12.54 11.22 -7.94
CA GLU A 101 13.41 10.05 -7.84
C GLU A 101 12.61 8.77 -7.60
N TYR A 102 11.69 8.76 -6.64
CA TYR A 102 10.80 7.60 -6.42
C TYR A 102 9.92 7.32 -7.63
N GLN A 103 9.38 8.35 -8.30
CA GLN A 103 8.60 8.17 -9.52
C GLN A 103 9.44 7.49 -10.61
N ARG A 104 10.68 7.96 -10.83
CA ARG A 104 11.61 7.38 -11.82
C ARG A 104 12.00 5.95 -11.46
N ALA A 105 12.42 5.70 -10.24
CA ALA A 105 12.83 4.38 -9.77
C ALA A 105 11.68 3.37 -9.84
N LEU A 106 10.51 3.67 -9.27
CA LEU A 106 9.38 2.75 -9.25
C LEU A 106 8.81 2.52 -10.65
N GLY A 107 8.79 3.55 -11.50
CA GLY A 107 8.43 3.39 -12.89
C GLY A 107 9.40 2.48 -13.63
N ALA A 108 10.71 2.67 -13.45
CA ALA A 108 11.74 1.81 -14.04
C ALA A 108 11.57 0.36 -13.57
N TRP A 109 11.29 0.13 -12.29
CA TRP A 109 10.99 -1.19 -11.74
C TRP A 109 9.81 -1.86 -12.46
N LEU A 110 8.71 -1.12 -12.67
CA LEU A 110 7.51 -1.61 -13.35
C LEU A 110 7.81 -1.97 -14.81
N ILE A 111 8.51 -1.09 -15.54
CA ILE A 111 8.93 -1.36 -16.93
C ILE A 111 9.79 -2.63 -16.98
N LEU A 112 10.74 -2.76 -16.07
CA LEU A 112 11.67 -3.89 -16.05
C LEU A 112 10.96 -5.23 -15.77
N ASN A 113 9.88 -5.24 -14.98
CA ASN A 113 9.11 -6.45 -14.69
C ASN A 113 8.03 -6.77 -15.73
N TYR A 114 7.46 -5.76 -16.38
CA TYR A 114 6.28 -5.91 -17.24
C TYR A 114 6.49 -5.50 -18.72
N GLY A 115 7.64 -4.96 -19.10
CA GLY A 115 7.93 -4.47 -20.46
C GLY A 115 7.97 -5.54 -21.54
N GLY A 116 8.05 -6.83 -21.17
CA GLY A 116 7.88 -7.98 -22.10
C GLY A 116 9.02 -8.25 -23.08
N LYS A 117 9.94 -7.28 -23.29
CA LYS A 117 11.25 -7.44 -23.94
C LYS A 117 12.28 -6.63 -23.15
N PRO A 118 13.58 -6.97 -23.16
CA PRO A 118 14.57 -5.99 -22.77
C PRO A 118 14.34 -4.79 -23.68
N HIS A 119 13.94 -3.65 -23.11
CA HIS A 119 13.99 -2.40 -23.84
C HIS A 119 15.43 -2.21 -24.37
N ASP A 120 15.69 -1.32 -25.32
CA ASP A 120 17.08 -1.09 -25.74
C ASP A 120 17.90 -0.36 -24.64
N GLN A 121 17.30 -0.08 -23.47
CA GLN A 121 17.87 0.69 -22.38
C GLN A 121 17.68 0.11 -20.95
N PRO A 122 17.73 -1.22 -20.68
CA PRO A 122 17.64 -1.77 -19.33
C PRO A 122 18.75 -1.25 -18.41
N SER A 123 19.89 -0.81 -18.96
CA SER A 123 20.96 -0.14 -18.22
C SER A 123 20.54 1.23 -17.67
N LEU A 124 19.75 2.01 -18.42
CA LEU A 124 19.22 3.30 -17.97
C LEU A 124 18.16 3.12 -16.88
N TRP A 125 17.25 2.16 -17.08
CA TRP A 125 16.22 1.85 -16.08
C TRP A 125 16.82 1.24 -14.81
N ALA A 126 17.82 0.38 -14.95
CA ALA A 126 18.56 -0.15 -13.82
C ALA A 126 19.33 0.96 -13.09
N SER A 127 19.99 1.90 -13.78
CA SER A 127 20.71 2.99 -13.12
C SER A 127 19.77 3.94 -12.36
N MET A 128 18.56 4.18 -12.85
CA MET A 128 17.52 4.94 -12.13
C MET A 128 17.05 4.25 -10.84
N LEU A 129 17.17 2.92 -10.76
CA LEU A 129 16.86 2.16 -9.56
C LEU A 129 17.99 2.20 -8.52
N VAL A 130 19.24 2.29 -8.97
CA VAL A 130 20.43 2.18 -8.11
C VAL A 130 20.42 3.26 -7.03
N GLY A 131 20.20 4.53 -7.39
CA GLY A 131 20.24 5.64 -6.41
C GLY A 131 19.26 5.43 -5.24
N VAL A 132 17.99 5.17 -5.53
CA VAL A 132 16.96 4.95 -4.50
C VAL A 132 17.21 3.66 -3.71
N ILE A 133 17.79 2.62 -4.31
CA ILE A 133 18.12 1.37 -3.63
C ILE A 133 19.32 1.55 -2.69
N ASP A 134 20.34 2.30 -3.11
CA ASP A 134 21.52 2.59 -2.30
C ASP A 134 21.12 3.47 -1.09
N ASP A 135 20.33 4.52 -1.31
CA ASP A 135 19.76 5.34 -0.22
C ASP A 135 18.92 4.50 0.75
N PHE A 136 18.09 3.59 0.22
CA PHE A 136 17.28 2.67 1.03
C PHE A 136 18.13 1.65 1.81
N ARG A 137 19.25 1.18 1.24
CA ARG A 137 20.17 0.22 1.88
C ARG A 137 20.92 0.91 3.02
N ASP A 138 21.35 2.14 2.82
CA ASP A 138 22.00 2.95 3.84
C ASP A 138 21.01 3.21 5.00
N ASP A 139 19.80 3.68 4.71
CA ASP A 139 18.76 3.93 5.72
C ASP A 139 18.30 2.68 6.49
N ALA A 140 18.25 1.51 5.83
CA ALA A 140 17.93 0.25 6.50
C ALA A 140 18.99 -0.15 7.55
N ASN A 141 20.23 0.32 7.39
CA ASN A 141 21.33 0.10 8.33
C ASN A 141 21.43 1.20 9.41
N THR A 142 20.87 2.40 9.19
CA THR A 142 20.91 3.54 10.11
C THR A 142 19.66 3.74 10.98
N LEU A 143 18.66 2.85 10.88
CA LEU A 143 17.34 2.89 11.54
C LEU A 143 17.30 3.15 13.06
N GLY A 144 18.44 3.23 13.74
CA GLY A 144 18.54 3.58 15.16
C GLY A 144 18.84 5.06 15.47
N LYS A 145 19.29 5.90 14.51
CA LYS A 145 19.83 7.24 14.85
C LYS A 145 19.12 8.45 14.26
N ASP A 146 18.33 8.32 13.19
CA ASP A 146 17.71 9.51 12.57
C ASP A 146 16.30 9.26 11.96
N PHE A 147 15.33 8.96 12.84
CA PHE A 147 13.93 8.70 12.45
C PHE A 147 13.30 9.86 11.65
N LYS A 148 13.73 11.10 11.90
CA LYS A 148 13.22 12.28 11.19
C LYS A 148 13.69 12.31 9.73
N VAL A 149 14.94 11.96 9.46
CA VAL A 149 15.46 11.84 8.09
C VAL A 149 14.69 10.77 7.33
N TYR A 150 14.45 9.61 7.93
CA TYR A 150 13.61 8.57 7.32
C TYR A 150 12.19 9.05 7.01
N GLN A 151 11.58 9.83 7.92
CA GLN A 151 10.27 10.43 7.67
C GLN A 151 10.29 11.41 6.50
N ASP A 152 11.29 12.28 6.41
CA ASP A 152 11.38 13.33 5.39
C ASP A 152 11.83 12.81 4.02
N VAL A 153 12.68 11.77 3.98
CA VAL A 153 13.27 11.22 2.74
C VAL A 153 12.48 10.03 2.19
N PHE A 154 11.86 9.21 3.03
CA PHE A 154 11.14 8.01 2.59
C PHE A 154 9.62 8.13 2.78
N VAL A 155 9.16 8.36 4.02
CA VAL A 155 7.72 8.28 4.34
C VAL A 155 6.93 9.39 3.68
N ARG A 156 7.41 10.63 3.80
CA ARG A 156 6.71 11.82 3.32
C ARG A 156 6.59 11.84 1.78
N PRO A 157 7.65 11.61 0.99
CA PRO A 157 7.52 11.57 -0.48
C PRO A 157 6.51 10.51 -0.95
N LEU A 158 6.57 9.30 -0.40
CA LEU A 158 5.64 8.23 -0.78
C LEU A 158 4.19 8.55 -0.39
N LYS A 159 3.97 9.18 0.77
CA LYS A 159 2.65 9.67 1.18
C LYS A 159 2.13 10.73 0.22
N GLU A 160 2.97 11.71 -0.12
CA GLU A 160 2.61 12.81 -1.03
C GLU A 160 2.39 12.33 -2.48
N MET A 161 2.98 11.20 -2.86
CA MET A 161 2.68 10.49 -4.09
C MET A 161 1.43 9.60 -3.99
N MET A 162 0.82 9.44 -2.81
CA MET A 162 -0.33 8.54 -2.57
C MET A 162 -0.02 7.06 -2.82
N LEU A 163 1.21 6.63 -2.51
CA LEU A 163 1.66 5.26 -2.71
C LEU A 163 1.47 4.38 -1.47
N ASN A 164 1.19 3.09 -1.69
CA ASN A 164 1.20 2.09 -0.64
C ASN A 164 2.64 1.86 -0.13
N GLN A 165 2.94 2.43 1.03
CA GLN A 165 4.29 2.44 1.61
C GLN A 165 4.83 1.04 1.88
N ASP A 166 4.00 0.12 2.39
CA ASP A 166 4.42 -1.24 2.72
C ASP A 166 4.81 -2.02 1.46
N HIS A 167 4.02 -1.85 0.40
CA HIS A 167 4.33 -2.46 -0.90
C HIS A 167 5.63 -1.91 -1.49
N VAL A 168 5.78 -0.59 -1.54
CA VAL A 168 7.00 0.06 -2.04
C VAL A 168 8.23 -0.38 -1.23
N LYS A 169 8.12 -0.41 0.10
CA LYS A 169 9.19 -0.87 0.99
C LYS A 169 9.56 -2.33 0.73
N LYS A 170 8.58 -3.21 0.51
CA LYS A 170 8.81 -4.61 0.13
C LYS A 170 9.55 -4.70 -1.20
N ARG A 171 9.16 -3.91 -2.21
CA ARG A 171 9.81 -3.87 -3.53
C ARG A 171 11.27 -3.41 -3.44
N LEU A 172 11.53 -2.32 -2.72
CA LEU A 172 12.88 -1.79 -2.54
C LEU A 172 13.78 -2.78 -1.80
N ARG A 173 13.28 -3.45 -0.75
CA ARG A 173 14.01 -4.54 -0.07
C ARG A 173 14.36 -5.68 -1.01
N LEU A 174 13.42 -6.11 -1.84
CA LEU A 174 13.63 -7.20 -2.80
C LEU A 174 14.62 -6.81 -3.90
N ALA A 175 14.61 -5.55 -4.32
CA ALA A 175 15.57 -5.02 -5.28
C ALA A 175 16.97 -4.90 -4.65
N ALA A 176 17.07 -4.42 -3.41
CA ALA A 176 18.32 -4.28 -2.66
C ALA A 176 18.99 -5.62 -2.32
N ALA A 177 18.23 -6.70 -2.20
CA ALA A 177 18.77 -8.02 -1.86
C ALA A 177 19.45 -8.76 -3.04
N ARG A 178 19.49 -8.19 -4.25
CA ARG A 178 19.99 -8.88 -5.45
C ARG A 178 21.40 -8.39 -5.85
N PRO A 179 22.36 -9.30 -6.12
CA PRO A 179 23.72 -8.93 -6.53
C PRO A 179 23.81 -8.29 -7.93
N SER A 180 22.87 -8.63 -8.80
CA SER A 180 22.61 -7.95 -10.06
C SER A 180 21.21 -7.37 -9.98
N TYR A 181 21.02 -6.14 -10.43
CA TYR A 181 19.71 -5.47 -10.54
C TYR A 181 18.84 -6.13 -11.64
N SER A 182 18.85 -7.46 -11.71
CA SER A 182 18.20 -8.24 -12.75
C SER A 182 16.70 -8.27 -12.50
N THR A 183 16.02 -7.82 -13.54
CA THR A 183 14.60 -7.95 -13.80
C THR A 183 14.05 -9.36 -13.54
N GLY A 184 12.73 -9.48 -13.44
CA GLY A 184 12.08 -10.79 -13.47
C GLY A 184 11.67 -11.33 -12.12
N GLU A 185 11.32 -10.48 -11.14
CA GLU A 185 10.63 -10.98 -9.96
C GLU A 185 9.31 -11.65 -10.35
N ILE A 186 8.54 -11.01 -11.22
CA ILE A 186 7.27 -11.54 -11.71
C ILE A 186 7.47 -12.85 -12.47
N HIS A 187 8.48 -12.92 -13.34
CA HIS A 187 8.83 -14.15 -14.06
C HIS A 187 9.25 -15.26 -13.10
N ARG A 188 10.06 -14.96 -12.08
CA ARG A 188 10.45 -15.91 -11.03
C ARG A 188 9.24 -16.44 -10.27
N LEU A 189 8.29 -15.58 -9.89
CA LEU A 189 7.07 -16.01 -9.20
C LEU A 189 6.22 -16.93 -10.09
N ILE A 190 6.14 -16.66 -11.40
CA ILE A 190 5.50 -17.53 -12.38
C ILE A 190 6.24 -18.87 -12.51
N ASP A 191 7.56 -18.83 -12.64
CA ASP A 191 8.41 -20.02 -12.80
C ASP A 191 8.43 -20.90 -11.56
N GLN A 192 8.14 -20.34 -10.38
CA GLN A 192 7.99 -21.08 -9.12
C GLN A 192 6.53 -21.48 -8.85
N CYS A 193 5.58 -21.12 -9.71
CA CYS A 193 4.14 -21.25 -9.47
C CYS A 193 3.71 -20.67 -8.11
N ASP A 194 4.34 -19.59 -7.67
CA ASP A 194 4.03 -18.91 -6.41
C ASP A 194 2.86 -17.94 -6.62
N TRP A 195 1.67 -18.53 -6.81
CA TRP A 195 0.44 -17.81 -7.13
C TRP A 195 0.02 -16.79 -6.07
N PRO A 196 0.13 -17.05 -4.74
CA PRO A 196 -0.21 -16.05 -3.74
C PRO A 196 0.65 -14.80 -3.83
N ASN A 197 1.98 -14.95 -3.95
CA ASN A 197 2.85 -13.79 -4.08
C ASN A 197 2.71 -13.11 -5.44
N LEU A 198 2.41 -13.86 -6.51
CA LEU A 198 2.12 -13.29 -7.82
C LEU A 198 0.82 -12.47 -7.79
N ALA A 199 -0.24 -12.96 -7.14
CA ALA A 199 -1.52 -12.25 -7.01
C ALA A 199 -1.33 -10.92 -6.28
N ALA A 200 -0.67 -10.95 -5.11
CA ALA A 200 -0.36 -9.75 -4.35
C ALA A 200 0.53 -8.77 -5.15
N ALA A 201 1.55 -9.30 -5.85
CA ALA A 201 2.42 -8.51 -6.69
C ALA A 201 1.66 -7.79 -7.79
N VAL A 202 0.92 -8.52 -8.62
CA VAL A 202 0.17 -7.99 -9.76
C VAL A 202 -0.88 -6.98 -9.31
N PHE A 203 -1.59 -7.26 -8.22
CA PHE A 203 -2.62 -6.36 -7.69
C PHE A 203 -2.01 -5.01 -7.29
N HIS A 204 -1.00 -5.02 -6.41
CA HIS A 204 -0.39 -3.79 -5.90
C HIS A 204 0.49 -3.08 -6.94
N ASP A 205 1.16 -3.81 -7.83
CA ASP A 205 1.93 -3.20 -8.92
C ASP A 205 1.02 -2.49 -9.92
N ARG A 206 -0.21 -2.97 -10.11
CA ARG A 206 -1.19 -2.26 -10.91
C ARG A 206 -1.62 -0.95 -10.26
N GLU A 207 -1.91 -0.96 -8.96
CA GLU A 207 -2.22 0.27 -8.19
C GLU A 207 -1.05 1.26 -8.28
N LEU A 208 0.18 0.77 -8.06
CA LEU A 208 1.41 1.54 -8.17
C LEU A 208 1.58 2.13 -9.57
N ALA A 209 1.38 1.34 -10.63
CA ALA A 209 1.53 1.78 -12.01
C ALA A 209 0.52 2.87 -12.40
N VAL A 210 -0.73 2.76 -11.91
CA VAL A 210 -1.75 3.81 -12.13
C VAL A 210 -1.29 5.14 -11.55
N VAL A 211 -0.73 5.13 -10.35
CA VAL A 211 -0.26 6.35 -9.68
C VAL A 211 1.00 6.90 -10.36
N VAL A 212 2.01 6.05 -10.56
CA VAL A 212 3.33 6.45 -11.10
C VAL A 212 3.21 6.98 -12.54
N PHE A 213 2.44 6.31 -13.41
CA PHE A 213 2.27 6.71 -14.81
C PHE A 213 1.10 7.68 -15.05
N GLY A 214 0.13 7.76 -14.12
CA GLY A 214 -1.00 8.69 -14.22
C GLY A 214 -0.66 10.11 -13.76
N ALA A 215 0.36 10.28 -12.92
CA ALA A 215 0.90 11.59 -12.58
C ALA A 215 1.59 12.23 -13.78
N ARG A 216 1.52 13.57 -13.91
CA ARG A 216 2.41 14.29 -14.85
C ARG A 216 3.84 13.94 -14.48
N PRO A 217 4.65 13.38 -15.38
CA PRO A 217 6.03 13.05 -15.06
C PRO A 217 6.78 14.34 -14.70
N LEU A 218 7.46 14.35 -13.57
CA LEU A 218 8.34 15.46 -13.19
C LEU A 218 9.55 15.56 -14.14
N ASP A 219 9.89 14.46 -14.83
CA ASP A 219 10.85 14.44 -15.94
C ASP A 219 10.23 13.82 -17.21
N PRO A 220 9.69 14.64 -18.12
CA PRO A 220 9.05 14.16 -19.35
C PRO A 220 10.04 13.57 -20.37
N LYS A 221 11.37 13.79 -20.23
CA LYS A 221 12.36 13.23 -21.17
C LYS A 221 12.56 11.74 -21.00
N VAL A 222 12.20 11.21 -19.83
CA VAL A 222 12.31 9.80 -19.47
C VAL A 222 10.99 9.07 -19.71
N TRP A 223 9.86 9.77 -19.63
CA TRP A 223 8.53 9.18 -19.57
C TRP A 223 7.71 9.50 -20.81
N GLU A 224 7.91 8.75 -21.90
CA GLU A 224 6.97 8.81 -23.01
C GLU A 224 5.61 8.20 -22.60
N PRO A 225 4.47 8.87 -22.87
CA PRO A 225 3.14 8.40 -22.45
C PRO A 225 2.80 6.97 -22.90
N HIS A 226 3.37 6.54 -24.02
CA HIS A 226 3.14 5.21 -24.57
C HIS A 226 3.76 4.10 -23.71
N ILE A 227 4.91 4.35 -23.05
CA ILE A 227 5.63 3.36 -22.25
C ILE A 227 4.81 2.95 -21.01
N GLY A 228 4.30 3.94 -20.27
CA GLY A 228 3.46 3.70 -19.09
C GLY A 228 2.16 2.97 -19.45
N LYS A 229 1.53 3.33 -20.58
CA LYS A 229 0.34 2.64 -21.09
C LYS A 229 0.63 1.18 -21.43
N THR A 230 1.76 0.91 -22.10
CA THR A 230 2.18 -0.46 -22.41
C THR A 230 2.46 -1.27 -21.15
N ALA A 231 3.16 -0.71 -20.16
CA ALA A 231 3.42 -1.41 -18.90
C ALA A 231 2.12 -1.78 -18.16
N LEU A 232 1.16 -0.85 -18.04
CA LEU A 232 -0.16 -1.11 -17.47
C LEU A 232 -0.92 -2.22 -18.22
N GLN A 233 -0.95 -2.14 -19.55
CA GLN A 233 -1.59 -3.15 -20.37
C GLN A 233 -0.96 -4.54 -20.16
N ARG A 234 0.36 -4.61 -20.00
CA ARG A 234 1.06 -5.88 -19.75
C ARG A 234 0.78 -6.45 -18.37
N ILE A 235 0.60 -5.60 -17.35
CA ILE A 235 0.14 -6.04 -16.03
C ILE A 235 -1.25 -6.66 -16.16
N ASP A 236 -2.17 -6.02 -16.90
CA ASP A 236 -3.53 -6.52 -17.14
C ASP A 236 -3.52 -7.83 -17.95
N GLU A 237 -2.74 -7.92 -19.01
CA GLU A 237 -2.56 -9.16 -19.79
C GLU A 237 -2.02 -10.30 -18.91
N LEU A 238 -1.09 -10.01 -18.01
CA LEU A 238 -0.52 -11.00 -17.10
C LEU A 238 -1.56 -11.46 -16.07
N ARG A 239 -2.33 -10.51 -15.51
CA ARG A 239 -3.45 -10.80 -14.62
C ARG A 239 -4.41 -11.78 -15.28
N ASP A 240 -4.90 -11.44 -16.47
CA ASP A 240 -5.92 -12.23 -17.18
C ASP A 240 -5.36 -13.59 -17.67
N LYS A 241 -4.06 -13.66 -17.92
CA LYS A 241 -3.37 -14.89 -18.33
C LYS A 241 -3.28 -15.92 -17.20
N TYR A 242 -3.00 -15.50 -15.97
CA TYR A 242 -2.74 -16.41 -14.84
C TYR A 242 -3.86 -16.47 -13.80
N PHE A 243 -4.79 -15.53 -13.80
CA PHE A 243 -5.93 -15.48 -12.89
C PHE A 243 -7.23 -15.35 -13.69
N SER A 244 -8.23 -16.18 -13.38
CA SER A 244 -9.59 -16.00 -13.90
C SER A 244 -10.36 -14.96 -13.10
N GLU A 245 -9.96 -14.75 -11.84
CA GLU A 245 -10.50 -13.73 -10.96
C GLU A 245 -9.39 -13.25 -10.01
N LEU A 246 -9.19 -11.94 -9.88
CA LEU A 246 -8.28 -11.31 -8.93
C LEU A 246 -8.96 -10.07 -8.36
N LEU A 247 -9.70 -10.23 -7.25
CA LEU A 247 -10.42 -9.15 -6.59
C LEU A 247 -9.56 -8.42 -5.57
N THR A 248 -8.74 -9.17 -4.82
CA THR A 248 -7.82 -8.65 -3.82
C THR A 248 -6.54 -9.49 -3.83
N PRO A 249 -5.46 -9.06 -3.15
CA PRO A 249 -4.24 -9.86 -3.00
C PRO A 249 -4.45 -11.28 -2.45
N THR A 250 -5.49 -11.47 -1.63
CA THR A 250 -5.80 -12.74 -0.95
C THR A 250 -7.02 -13.46 -1.52
N THR A 251 -7.84 -12.79 -2.34
CA THR A 251 -9.06 -13.33 -2.93
C THR A 251 -8.88 -13.42 -4.44
N TYR A 252 -8.46 -14.60 -4.90
CA TYR A 252 -8.18 -14.86 -6.31
C TYR A 252 -8.48 -16.31 -6.71
N THR A 253 -8.78 -16.50 -8.00
CA THR A 253 -8.90 -17.81 -8.65
C THR A 253 -7.88 -17.90 -9.78
N ILE A 254 -7.04 -18.94 -9.75
CA ILE A 254 -6.03 -19.17 -10.79
C ILE A 254 -6.66 -19.68 -12.09
N SER A 255 -6.14 -19.25 -13.22
CA SER A 255 -6.65 -19.63 -14.53
C SER A 255 -6.32 -21.09 -14.87
N ARG A 256 -7.01 -21.66 -15.88
CA ARG A 256 -6.66 -22.99 -16.44
C ARG A 256 -5.20 -23.08 -16.85
N ARG A 257 -4.60 -21.98 -17.30
CA ARG A 257 -3.19 -21.91 -17.70
C ARG A 257 -2.24 -22.02 -16.51
N ALA A 258 -2.54 -21.33 -15.42
CA ALA A 258 -1.78 -21.42 -14.17
C ALA A 258 -1.85 -22.83 -13.56
N ILE A 259 -3.05 -23.45 -13.59
CA ILE A 259 -3.23 -24.85 -13.18
C ILE A 259 -2.34 -25.78 -14.03
N ALA A 260 -2.39 -25.66 -15.36
CA ALA A 260 -1.57 -26.48 -16.26
C ALA A 260 -0.06 -26.30 -16.01
N LEU A 261 0.39 -25.07 -15.72
CA LEU A 261 1.79 -24.80 -15.39
C LEU A 261 2.20 -25.47 -14.08
N SER A 262 1.36 -25.35 -13.04
CA SER A 262 1.58 -25.99 -11.74
C SER A 262 1.69 -27.50 -11.87
N THR A 263 0.77 -28.13 -12.61
CA THR A 263 0.79 -29.58 -12.87
C THR A 263 2.06 -30.01 -13.59
N LYS A 264 2.49 -29.25 -14.60
CA LYS A 264 3.73 -29.53 -15.34
C LYS A 264 4.96 -29.44 -14.43
N GLN A 265 4.98 -28.47 -13.52
CA GLN A 265 6.08 -28.29 -12.58
C GLN A 265 6.11 -29.37 -11.50
N ALA A 266 4.95 -29.77 -10.97
CA ALA A 266 4.82 -30.90 -10.05
C ALA A 266 5.29 -32.21 -10.69
N ALA A 267 4.91 -32.47 -11.95
CA ALA A 267 5.37 -33.64 -12.70
C ALA A 267 6.89 -33.65 -12.88
N ARG A 268 7.50 -32.50 -13.23
CA ARG A 268 8.96 -32.36 -13.33
C ARG A 268 9.66 -32.61 -11.99
N ALA A 269 9.13 -32.04 -10.90
CA ALA A 269 9.67 -32.27 -9.57
C ALA A 269 9.63 -33.76 -9.19
N ALA A 270 8.52 -34.45 -9.50
CA ALA A 270 8.35 -35.88 -9.25
C ALA A 270 9.37 -36.76 -10.02
N HIS A 271 9.70 -36.38 -11.26
CA HIS A 271 10.74 -37.06 -12.05
C HIS A 271 12.15 -36.86 -11.49
N HIS A 272 12.45 -35.70 -10.90
CA HIS A 272 13.75 -35.43 -10.28
C HIS A 272 13.90 -36.01 -8.87
N SER A 273 12.79 -36.37 -8.21
CA SER A 273 12.78 -37.03 -6.90
C SER A 273 12.70 -38.56 -6.95
N SER A 274 12.83 -39.20 -8.12
CA SER A 274 12.92 -40.68 -8.19
C SER A 274 14.32 -41.18 -7.81
N PRO A 275 14.46 -42.16 -6.90
CA PRO A 275 15.73 -42.79 -6.60
C PRO A 275 16.20 -43.60 -7.81
N ARG A 276 17.51 -43.51 -8.08
CA ARG A 276 18.27 -44.35 -9.02
C ARG A 276 17.85 -45.83 -8.88
N PRO A 277 17.64 -46.58 -9.98
CA PRO A 277 17.13 -47.94 -9.87
C PRO A 277 18.21 -48.86 -9.29
N LEU A 278 17.96 -49.42 -8.11
CA LEU A 278 18.60 -50.66 -7.68
C LEU A 278 17.74 -51.84 -8.14
N SER A 279 18.43 -52.91 -8.48
CA SER A 279 18.00 -54.06 -9.28
C SER A 279 16.69 -54.75 -8.89
N SER A 280 16.12 -55.38 -9.91
CA SER A 280 15.02 -56.35 -9.94
C SER A 280 14.83 -57.25 -8.70
N ALA A 281 13.61 -57.26 -8.17
CA ALA A 281 12.86 -58.47 -7.80
C ALA A 281 11.36 -58.09 -7.76
N GLY A 282 10.52 -58.87 -8.43
CA GLY A 282 9.10 -58.56 -8.62
C GLY A 282 8.25 -58.69 -7.35
N ILE A 283 7.06 -58.09 -7.39
CA ILE A 283 5.73 -58.72 -7.19
C ILE A 283 4.65 -57.62 -7.21
N GLN A 284 3.75 -57.78 -8.19
CA GLN A 284 2.30 -57.52 -8.27
C GLN A 284 1.63 -56.30 -7.61
N HIS A 285 0.84 -55.64 -8.47
CA HIS A 285 -0.28 -54.72 -8.29
C HIS A 285 -0.91 -54.55 -6.90
N SER A 286 -1.01 -53.28 -6.50
CA SER A 286 -2.24 -52.68 -5.98
C SER A 286 -2.18 -51.18 -6.28
N GLU A 287 -2.79 -50.80 -7.40
CA GLU A 287 -3.25 -49.42 -7.59
C GLU A 287 -4.42 -49.15 -6.62
N GLU A 288 -4.67 -47.87 -6.37
CA GLU A 288 -5.80 -47.31 -5.63
C GLU A 288 -5.74 -47.32 -4.09
N SER A 289 -4.92 -46.45 -3.50
CA SER A 289 -5.25 -45.81 -2.20
C SER A 289 -4.34 -44.62 -1.83
N SER A 290 -3.17 -44.49 -2.46
CA SER A 290 -2.13 -43.54 -2.03
C SER A 290 -2.49 -42.06 -2.30
N ALA A 291 -3.08 -41.73 -3.46
CA ALA A 291 -3.36 -40.32 -3.80
C ALA A 291 -4.46 -39.69 -2.93
N VAL A 292 -5.50 -40.47 -2.57
CA VAL A 292 -6.57 -40.01 -1.67
C VAL A 292 -6.07 -39.91 -0.22
N THR A 293 -5.15 -40.78 0.19
CA THR A 293 -4.53 -40.76 1.53
C THR A 293 -3.51 -39.62 1.66
N ALA A 294 -2.75 -39.33 0.60
CA ALA A 294 -1.84 -38.18 0.52
C ALA A 294 -2.62 -36.85 0.51
N ALA A 295 -3.74 -36.76 -0.23
CA ALA A 295 -4.61 -35.58 -0.22
C ALA A 295 -5.28 -35.35 1.14
N LYS A 296 -5.76 -36.42 1.82
CA LYS A 296 -6.28 -36.34 3.19
C LYS A 296 -5.20 -35.95 4.21
N SER A 297 -3.98 -36.43 4.05
CA SER A 297 -2.84 -36.09 4.92
C SER A 297 -2.43 -34.62 4.80
N VAL A 298 -2.42 -34.07 3.58
CA VAL A 298 -2.15 -32.64 3.33
C VAL A 298 -3.28 -31.76 3.85
N TYR A 299 -4.55 -32.14 3.63
CA TYR A 299 -5.71 -31.44 4.16
C TYR A 299 -5.73 -31.46 5.70
N ASN A 300 -5.47 -32.61 6.32
CA ASN A 300 -5.40 -32.73 7.78
C ASN A 300 -4.24 -31.94 8.37
N LYS A 301 -3.07 -31.89 7.71
CA LYS A 301 -1.95 -31.02 8.12
C LYS A 301 -2.28 -29.53 8.00
N PHE A 302 -3.07 -29.14 6.99
CA PHE A 302 -3.49 -27.75 6.81
C PHE A 302 -4.51 -27.32 7.87
N VAL A 303 -5.46 -28.19 8.21
CA VAL A 303 -6.49 -27.93 9.24
C VAL A 303 -5.90 -27.97 10.67
N SER A 304 -4.93 -28.85 10.94
CA SER A 304 -4.26 -28.92 12.25
C SER A 304 -3.12 -27.91 12.43
N GLY A 305 -2.51 -27.42 11.35
CA GLY A 305 -1.46 -26.39 11.38
C GLY A 305 -1.97 -24.95 11.50
N LEU A 306 -3.26 -24.70 11.25
CA LEU A 306 -3.89 -23.37 11.29
C LEU A 306 -4.74 -23.10 12.53
N GLY A 307 -4.61 -23.87 13.63
CA GLY A 307 -5.10 -23.48 14.95
C GLY A 307 -6.58 -23.03 15.06
N LEU A 308 -7.44 -23.38 14.10
CA LEU A 308 -8.84 -22.92 14.03
C LEU A 308 -9.84 -24.03 14.40
N GLY A 309 -9.37 -25.09 15.05
CA GLY A 309 -10.18 -26.24 15.44
C GLY A 309 -10.02 -26.61 16.90
N ARG A 310 -10.17 -25.66 17.85
CA ARG A 310 -10.57 -25.90 19.26
C ARG A 310 -10.54 -24.62 20.11
N THR A 311 -11.54 -23.76 19.95
CA THR A 311 -12.07 -22.93 21.06
C THR A 311 -13.57 -22.70 20.80
N GLY A 312 -14.31 -23.80 20.74
CA GLY A 312 -15.77 -23.81 20.61
C GLY A 312 -16.42 -24.79 21.59
N SER A 313 -15.82 -24.96 22.77
CA SER A 313 -16.38 -25.81 23.84
C SER A 313 -15.65 -25.61 25.17
N SER A 314 -15.73 -24.41 25.76
CA SER A 314 -15.59 -24.25 27.21
C SER A 314 -16.23 -22.94 27.70
N LEU A 315 -17.55 -22.83 27.54
CA LEU A 315 -18.38 -21.84 28.26
C LEU A 315 -19.65 -22.50 28.82
N ARG A 316 -19.53 -23.76 29.23
CA ARG A 316 -20.64 -24.48 29.88
C ARG A 316 -20.14 -25.56 30.84
N SER A 317 -19.27 -25.18 31.80
CA SER A 317 -19.00 -26.01 32.98
C SER A 317 -18.50 -25.24 34.22
N ILE A 318 -18.84 -23.95 34.35
CA ILE A 318 -18.67 -23.22 35.63
C ILE A 318 -19.96 -22.46 35.93
N ALA A 319 -21.05 -23.22 36.01
CA ALA A 319 -22.30 -22.81 36.64
C ALA A 319 -22.89 -24.07 37.26
N HIS A 320 -22.23 -24.58 38.30
CA HIS A 320 -22.81 -25.32 39.41
C HIS A 320 -21.66 -25.79 40.31
N ASN A 321 -21.74 -25.36 41.58
CA ASN A 321 -21.06 -25.84 42.79
C ASN A 321 -20.26 -24.75 43.50
N GLY A 322 -20.93 -23.98 44.36
CA GLY A 322 -20.43 -23.82 45.73
C GLY A 322 -21.01 -24.94 46.60
N PRO A 323 -20.64 -25.07 47.89
CA PRO A 323 -19.65 -24.30 48.66
C PRO A 323 -18.67 -25.21 49.45
N SER A 324 -17.89 -24.58 50.36
CA SER A 324 -17.10 -25.13 51.50
C SER A 324 -15.57 -25.18 51.28
N THR A 325 -14.86 -24.16 51.78
CA THR A 325 -14.10 -24.08 53.07
C THR A 325 -12.69 -24.67 52.98
N THR A 326 -11.66 -23.82 52.96
CA THR A 326 -10.72 -23.52 54.08
C THR A 326 -9.44 -22.87 53.55
N SER A 327 -9.18 -21.64 53.98
CA SER A 327 -7.84 -20.99 54.03
C SER A 327 -6.93 -21.72 55.06
N PRO A 328 -5.63 -21.38 55.29
CA PRO A 328 -4.96 -20.12 54.97
C PRO A 328 -3.43 -20.16 54.64
N LYS A 329 -2.87 -18.93 54.50
CA LYS A 329 -1.45 -18.48 54.54
C LYS A 329 -0.74 -18.49 53.17
N GLY A 330 -0.13 -17.42 52.67
CA GLY A 330 0.29 -16.14 53.26
C GLY A 330 1.81 -15.99 53.08
N SER A 331 2.25 -15.01 52.26
CA SER A 331 3.41 -14.13 52.49
C SER A 331 3.82 -13.43 51.18
N LEU A 332 3.59 -12.12 51.14
CA LEU A 332 4.18 -11.16 50.21
C LEU A 332 4.83 -10.11 51.10
N ASP A 333 6.16 -10.08 51.14
CA ASP A 333 6.88 -9.01 51.80
C ASP A 333 7.26 -7.92 50.80
N SER A 334 6.91 -6.71 51.20
CA SER A 334 7.21 -5.44 50.56
C SER A 334 8.58 -4.95 51.00
N LYS A 335 9.24 -4.15 50.16
CA LYS A 335 9.96 -2.95 50.66
C LYS A 335 10.19 -1.93 49.55
N ASN A 336 9.43 -0.85 49.65
CA ASN A 336 9.79 0.51 49.23
C ASN A 336 11.13 0.92 49.84
N GLN A 337 11.89 1.71 49.11
CA GLN A 337 12.45 2.94 49.66
C GLN A 337 12.57 4.01 48.56
N LEU A 338 12.06 5.18 48.91
CA LEU A 338 11.93 6.42 48.16
C LEU A 338 12.96 7.41 48.72
N ALA A 339 13.39 8.33 47.86
CA ALA A 339 13.98 9.65 48.14
C ALA A 339 15.37 9.72 48.79
N ASP A 340 16.29 10.43 48.13
CA ASP A 340 16.53 11.81 48.54
C ASP A 340 17.07 12.67 47.39
N GLU A 341 16.51 13.87 47.27
CA GLU A 341 16.98 14.99 46.45
C GLU A 341 18.15 15.67 47.17
N THR A 342 19.11 16.23 46.42
CA THR A 342 19.74 17.48 46.85
C THR A 342 20.22 18.27 45.64
N GLU A 343 19.56 19.41 45.42
CA GLU A 343 20.03 20.55 44.63
C GLU A 343 21.38 21.10 45.17
N MET A 344 22.24 21.60 44.28
CA MET A 344 22.50 23.05 44.11
C MET A 344 23.86 23.35 43.47
N SER A 345 23.81 24.32 42.55
CA SER A 345 24.82 25.35 42.24
C SER A 345 26.13 24.95 41.55
N GLU A 346 26.27 25.33 40.26
CA GLU A 346 26.85 26.62 39.82
C GLU A 346 26.38 26.97 38.40
#